data_AF-A0A520I0Y1-F1
#
_entry.id   AF-A0A520I0Y1-F1
#
_cell.length_a   1.000
_cell.length_b   1.000
_cell.length_c   1.000
_cell.angle_alpha   90.00
_cell.angle_beta   90.00
_cell.angle_gamma   90.00
#
_symmetry.space_group_name_H-M   'P 1'
#
loop_
_entity.id
_entity.type
_entity.pdbx_description
1 polymer ?
#
loop_
_entity_poly.entity_id
_entity_poly.type
_entity_poly.pdbx_seq_one_letter_code
_entity_poly.pdbx_strand_id
1 'polypeptide(L)'
;MANGERVRRIVVVGGGTAGWLSACLLAARAGDVAGSPIEVTLVESPDVPTIGVGEGTWPTMRRTLAAIGLAEADFLLACDASFKQGSRFDGWRTGEDRYYHPFVPPFAAEPRDLVAAWDGRRPFAAAVSPQGAACDADLAPRQRAMPDYAGALNYAYHLDAGKFAALLARHGVATLGIRHVRDHVVAVAQSDDGDVVAVET
;
A
#
# COMPACT_ATOMS: atom_id res chain seq x y z
N MET A 1 2.25 -13.39 28.92
CA MET A 1 3.51 -12.64 29.18
C MET A 1 3.34 -11.79 30.44
N ALA A 2 4.40 -11.55 31.23
CA ALA A 2 4.30 -10.64 32.39
C ALA A 2 3.97 -9.22 31.90
N ASN A 3 2.85 -8.66 32.38
CA ASN A 3 2.30 -7.38 31.93
C ASN A 3 3.31 -6.23 32.19
N GLY A 4 4.12 -5.86 31.19
CA GLY A 4 5.14 -4.80 31.31
C GLY A 4 6.44 -5.01 30.52
N GLU A 5 6.68 -6.18 29.93
CA GLU A 5 7.87 -6.40 29.10
C GLU A 5 7.74 -5.76 27.70
N ARG A 6 8.78 -5.03 27.26
CA ARG A 6 8.82 -4.46 25.92
C ARG A 6 8.96 -5.57 24.87
N VAL A 7 8.13 -5.50 23.83
CA VAL A 7 8.24 -6.37 22.64
C VAL A 7 9.59 -6.12 21.96
N ARG A 8 10.37 -7.19 21.76
CA ARG A 8 11.70 -7.15 21.11
C ARG A 8 11.77 -7.98 19.83
N ARG A 9 10.86 -8.93 19.65
CA ARG A 9 10.84 -9.84 18.50
C ARG A 9 9.44 -9.87 17.93
N ILE A 10 9.35 -9.72 16.61
CA ILE A 10 8.11 -9.85 15.87
C ILE A 10 8.32 -10.91 14.80
N VAL A 11 7.46 -11.92 14.80
CA VAL A 11 7.42 -12.95 13.76
C VAL A 11 6.19 -12.70 12.88
N VAL A 12 6.42 -12.51 11.59
CA VAL A 12 5.37 -12.43 10.57
C VAL A 12 5.28 -13.78 9.88
N VAL A 13 4.12 -14.44 9.97
CA VAL A 13 3.87 -15.73 9.32
C VAL A 13 3.09 -15.52 8.04
N GLY A 14 3.66 -15.93 6.92
CA GLY A 14 3.16 -15.70 5.58
C GLY A 14 3.85 -14.51 4.91
N GLY A 15 4.24 -14.69 3.65
CA GLY A 15 4.81 -13.63 2.82
C GLY A 15 3.77 -12.93 1.97
N GLY A 16 4.02 -12.84 0.66
CA GLY A 16 3.21 -12.00 -0.24
C GLY A 16 3.20 -10.53 0.14
N THR A 17 2.31 -9.74 -0.45
CA THR A 17 2.26 -8.29 -0.20
C THR A 17 1.91 -7.98 1.26
N ALA A 18 0.96 -8.69 1.87
CA ALA A 18 0.55 -8.47 3.25
C ALA A 18 1.68 -8.70 4.26
N GLY A 19 2.35 -9.85 4.18
CA GLY A 19 3.46 -10.19 5.06
C GLY A 19 4.64 -9.23 4.90
N TRP A 20 5.07 -9.03 3.65
CA TRP A 20 6.24 -8.20 3.38
C TRP A 20 6.01 -6.71 3.64
N LEU A 21 4.82 -6.15 3.39
CA LEU A 21 4.49 -4.77 3.79
C LEU A 21 4.52 -4.62 5.31
N SER A 22 3.93 -5.57 6.04
CA SER A 22 3.90 -5.56 7.51
C SER A 22 5.32 -5.60 8.07
N ALA A 23 6.14 -6.54 7.60
CA ALA A 23 7.51 -6.70 8.07
C ALA A 23 8.38 -5.47 7.75
N CYS A 24 8.28 -4.91 6.52
CA CYS A 24 9.03 -3.71 6.14
C CYS A 24 8.62 -2.48 6.97
N LEU A 25 7.33 -2.25 7.19
CA LEU A 25 6.85 -1.13 8.01
C LEU A 25 7.28 -1.23 9.47
N LEU A 26 7.28 -2.44 10.03
CA LEU A 26 7.75 -2.69 11.40
C LEU A 26 9.26 -2.47 11.50
N ALA A 27 10.04 -3.03 10.57
CA ALA A 27 11.49 -2.92 10.56
C ALA A 27 11.96 -1.46 10.35
N ALA A 28 11.32 -0.73 9.43
CA ALA A 28 11.62 0.69 9.21
C ALA A 28 11.38 1.54 10.45
N ARG A 29 10.28 1.29 11.20
CA ARG A 29 9.99 2.00 12.46
C ARG A 29 10.87 1.56 13.64
N ALA A 30 11.34 0.32 13.63
CA ALA A 30 12.19 -0.20 14.71
C ALA A 30 13.52 0.55 14.83
N GLY A 31 14.03 1.10 13.73
CA GLY A 31 15.23 1.93 13.71
C GLY A 31 15.07 3.27 14.44
N ASP A 32 13.85 3.79 14.55
CA ASP A 32 13.57 5.12 15.12
C ASP A 32 13.43 5.11 16.66
N VAL A 33 13.24 3.94 17.27
CA VAL A 33 13.01 3.83 18.72
C VAL A 33 14.34 3.66 19.45
N ALA A 34 14.87 4.77 19.97
CA ALA A 34 16.09 4.79 20.76
C ALA A 34 16.01 3.84 21.97
N GLY A 35 16.84 2.78 21.96
CA GLY A 35 17.16 2.01 23.16
C GLY A 35 16.89 0.50 23.13
N SER A 36 16.19 -0.05 22.12
CA SER A 36 16.09 -1.50 21.91
C SER A 36 15.59 -1.80 20.50
N PRO A 37 16.44 -2.22 19.55
CA PRO A 37 15.97 -2.57 18.21
C PRO A 37 15.02 -3.78 18.28
N ILE A 38 13.91 -3.70 17.54
CA ILE A 38 12.99 -4.82 17.34
C ILE A 38 13.55 -5.71 16.23
N GLU A 39 13.71 -6.99 16.51
CA GLU A 39 14.04 -8.00 15.51
C GLU A 39 12.77 -8.42 14.78
N VAL A 40 12.75 -8.30 13.46
CA VAL A 40 11.64 -8.74 12.60
C VAL A 40 12.08 -9.98 11.84
N THR A 41 11.36 -11.09 12.04
CA THR A 41 11.50 -12.32 11.27
C THR A 41 10.24 -12.53 10.44
N LEU A 42 10.39 -12.89 9.18
CA LEU A 42 9.29 -13.32 8.31
C LEU A 42 9.49 -14.78 7.93
N VAL A 43 8.47 -15.61 8.17
CA VAL A 43 8.40 -17.02 7.79
C VAL A 43 7.48 -17.14 6.58
N GLU A 44 8.03 -17.49 5.41
CA GLU A 44 7.28 -17.65 4.16
C GLU A 44 7.41 -19.08 3.64
N SER A 45 6.27 -19.74 3.43
CA SER A 45 6.25 -21.08 2.84
C SER A 45 6.79 -21.03 1.40
N PRO A 46 7.73 -21.91 1.02
CA PRO A 46 8.25 -21.95 -0.34
C PRO A 46 7.25 -22.52 -1.36
N ASP A 47 6.28 -23.31 -0.90
CA ASP A 47 5.42 -24.12 -1.76
C ASP A 47 3.96 -23.65 -1.80
N VAL A 48 3.56 -22.76 -0.89
CA VAL A 48 2.20 -22.19 -0.89
C VAL A 48 2.20 -20.92 -1.75
N PRO A 49 1.60 -20.95 -2.96
CA PRO A 49 1.57 -19.78 -3.81
C PRO A 49 0.72 -18.68 -3.18
N THR A 50 1.17 -17.43 -3.35
CA THR A 50 0.36 -16.27 -3.02
C THR A 50 -0.74 -16.11 -4.08
N ILE A 51 -1.96 -15.78 -3.64
CA ILE A 51 -3.04 -15.45 -4.57
C ILE A 51 -2.89 -13.97 -4.93
N GLY A 52 -2.46 -13.69 -6.15
CA GLY A 52 -2.34 -12.33 -6.68
C GLY A 52 -3.14 -12.18 -7.98
N VAL A 53 -4.11 -11.26 -7.97
CA VAL A 53 -4.65 -10.64 -9.18
C VAL A 53 -4.15 -9.20 -9.19
N GLY A 54 -3.79 -8.63 -10.35
CA GLY A 54 -3.20 -7.29 -10.45
C GLY A 54 -3.89 -6.27 -9.54
N GLU A 55 -3.10 -5.55 -8.74
CA GLU A 55 -3.62 -4.85 -7.57
C GLU A 55 -3.73 -3.34 -7.82
N GLY A 56 -4.89 -2.78 -7.53
CA GLY A 56 -5.10 -1.33 -7.52
C GLY A 56 -5.01 -0.80 -6.10
N THR A 57 -4.08 0.12 -5.85
CA THR A 57 -3.84 0.69 -4.52
C THR A 57 -4.65 1.96 -4.28
N TRP A 58 -4.48 2.54 -3.07
CA TRP A 58 -4.93 3.87 -2.68
C TRP A 58 -3.74 4.82 -2.49
N PRO A 59 -3.94 6.16 -2.52
CA PRO A 59 -2.84 7.12 -2.45
C PRO A 59 -1.98 7.03 -1.19
N THR A 60 -2.51 6.42 -0.12
CA THR A 60 -1.76 6.11 1.10
C THR A 60 -0.53 5.24 0.84
N MET A 61 -0.52 4.46 -0.24
CA MET A 61 0.63 3.63 -0.64
C MET A 61 1.89 4.48 -0.84
N ARG A 62 1.77 5.72 -1.35
CA ARG A 62 2.92 6.64 -1.49
C ARG A 62 3.65 6.87 -0.16
N ARG A 63 2.86 7.10 0.90
CA ARG A 63 3.40 7.27 2.25
C ARG A 63 3.99 5.98 2.80
N THR A 64 3.37 4.84 2.51
CA THR A 64 3.88 3.51 2.91
C THR A 64 5.26 3.25 2.30
N LEU A 65 5.40 3.42 0.98
CA LEU A 65 6.65 3.18 0.27
C LEU A 65 7.76 4.16 0.71
N ALA A 66 7.42 5.44 0.87
CA ALA A 66 8.36 6.43 1.40
C ALA A 66 8.83 6.08 2.83
N ALA A 67 7.91 5.64 3.70
CA ALA A 67 8.23 5.30 5.08
C ALA A 67 9.15 4.09 5.22
N ILE A 68 9.08 3.13 4.29
CA ILE A 68 10.02 2.00 4.25
C ILE A 68 11.33 2.33 3.52
N GLY A 69 11.49 3.55 3.00
CA GLY A 69 12.69 4.00 2.32
C GLY A 69 12.86 3.44 0.90
N LEU A 70 11.77 3.08 0.23
CA LEU A 70 11.80 2.62 -1.15
C LEU A 70 11.72 3.83 -2.10
N ALA A 71 12.55 3.88 -3.15
CA ALA A 71 12.43 4.90 -4.18
C ALA A 71 11.22 4.61 -5.09
N GLU A 72 10.51 5.65 -5.52
CA GLU A 72 9.31 5.50 -6.34
C GLU A 72 9.66 4.92 -7.73
N ALA A 73 10.78 5.37 -8.29
CA ALA A 73 11.26 4.88 -9.58
C ALA A 73 11.56 3.37 -9.55
N ASP A 74 12.21 2.88 -8.49
CA ASP A 74 12.53 1.46 -8.32
C ASP A 74 11.25 0.62 -8.20
N PHE A 75 10.28 1.11 -7.44
CA PHE A 75 8.95 0.50 -7.35
C PHE A 75 8.25 0.42 -8.70
N LEU A 76 8.20 1.53 -9.44
CA LEU A 76 7.53 1.60 -10.74
C LEU A 76 8.14 0.63 -11.75
N LEU A 77 9.48 0.59 -11.83
CA LEU A 77 10.21 -0.26 -12.77
C LEU A 77 10.17 -1.74 -12.40
N ALA A 78 10.25 -2.08 -11.12
CA ALA A 78 10.31 -3.47 -10.69
C ALA A 78 8.93 -4.15 -10.66
N CYS A 79 7.84 -3.39 -10.53
CA CYS A 79 6.49 -3.93 -10.31
C CYS A 79 5.53 -3.81 -11.50
N ASP A 80 6.04 -3.49 -12.70
CA ASP A 80 5.24 -3.12 -13.87
C ASP A 80 4.13 -2.10 -13.54
N ALA A 81 4.44 -1.16 -12.64
CA ALA A 81 3.43 -0.32 -12.07
C ALA A 81 3.12 0.91 -12.93
N SER A 82 1.88 1.37 -12.84
CA SER A 82 1.38 2.57 -13.52
C SER A 82 0.59 3.43 -12.54
N PHE A 83 0.42 4.71 -12.86
CA PHE A 83 -0.31 5.63 -12.01
C PHE A 83 -1.81 5.38 -12.07
N LYS A 84 -2.45 5.34 -10.90
CA LYS A 84 -3.90 5.29 -10.72
C LYS A 84 -4.38 6.64 -10.17
N GLN A 85 -5.37 7.24 -10.82
CA GLN A 85 -5.89 8.58 -10.43
C GLN A 85 -7.30 8.53 -9.81
N GLY A 86 -7.86 7.34 -9.67
CA GLY A 86 -9.18 7.10 -9.10
C GLY A 86 -9.80 5.84 -9.70
N SER A 87 -11.11 5.77 -9.64
CA SER A 87 -11.90 4.76 -10.36
C SER A 87 -12.86 5.43 -11.33
N ARG A 88 -13.05 4.83 -12.50
CA ARG A 88 -14.13 5.18 -13.44
C ARG A 88 -15.16 4.07 -13.43
N PHE A 89 -16.41 4.46 -13.32
CA PHE A 89 -17.55 3.55 -13.33
C PHE A 89 -18.32 3.79 -14.62
N ASP A 90 -18.42 2.74 -15.45
CA ASP A 90 -19.09 2.74 -16.75
C ASP A 90 -20.36 1.86 -16.66
N GLY A 91 -21.52 2.43 -17.01
CA GLY A 91 -22.80 1.73 -17.11
C GLY A 91 -23.46 1.31 -15.80
N TRP A 92 -23.07 1.89 -14.66
CA TRP A 92 -23.54 1.46 -13.35
C TRP A 92 -24.97 1.88 -13.01
N ARG A 93 -25.45 3.01 -13.55
CA ARG A 93 -26.79 3.55 -13.23
C ARG A 93 -27.80 3.35 -14.35
N THR A 94 -27.39 3.56 -15.60
CA THR A 94 -28.27 3.53 -16.78
C THR A 94 -27.73 2.67 -17.92
N GLY A 95 -26.54 2.08 -17.78
CA GLY A 95 -25.88 1.30 -18.82
C GLY A 95 -25.06 2.13 -19.82
N GLU A 96 -25.38 3.41 -19.98
CA GLU A 96 -24.66 4.38 -20.82
C GLU A 96 -23.92 5.45 -20.01
N ASP A 97 -24.12 5.49 -18.69
CA ASP A 97 -23.53 6.49 -17.81
C ASP A 97 -22.04 6.26 -17.57
N ARG A 98 -21.32 7.34 -17.29
CA ARG A 98 -19.92 7.31 -16.87
C ARG A 98 -19.69 8.34 -15.77
N TYR A 99 -19.03 7.94 -14.69
CA TYR A 99 -18.59 8.88 -13.67
C TYR A 99 -17.26 8.46 -13.03
N TYR A 100 -16.59 9.45 -12.45
CA TYR A 100 -15.32 9.27 -11.75
C TYR A 100 -15.50 9.33 -10.23
N HIS A 101 -14.72 8.51 -9.54
CA HIS A 101 -14.35 8.68 -8.14
C HIS A 101 -12.86 9.01 -8.07
N PRO A 102 -12.48 10.30 -8.20
CA PRO A 102 -11.09 10.74 -8.23
C PRO A 102 -10.46 10.68 -6.84
N PHE A 103 -9.12 10.62 -6.78
CA PHE A 103 -8.37 10.70 -5.53
C PHE A 103 -8.14 12.13 -5.03
N VAL A 104 -8.24 13.12 -5.91
CA VAL A 104 -8.22 14.54 -5.56
C VAL A 104 -9.57 14.86 -4.90
N PRO A 105 -9.57 15.35 -3.65
CA PRO A 105 -10.80 15.76 -3.00
C PRO A 105 -11.45 16.93 -3.78
N PRO A 106 -12.74 17.18 -3.57
CA PRO A 106 -13.38 18.39 -4.08
C PRO A 106 -12.61 19.66 -3.70
N PHE A 107 -12.85 20.75 -4.45
CA PHE A 107 -12.36 22.09 -4.06
C PHE A 107 -12.70 22.39 -2.60
N ALA A 108 -11.84 23.15 -1.93
CA ALA A 108 -11.99 23.48 -0.51
C ALA A 108 -13.27 24.30 -0.27
N ALA A 109 -14.34 23.62 0.13
CA ALA A 109 -15.65 24.15 0.46
C ALA A 109 -16.43 23.12 1.28
N GLU A 110 -17.49 23.56 1.95
CA GLU A 110 -18.39 22.64 2.64
C GLU A 110 -19.08 21.70 1.64
N PRO A 111 -19.08 20.37 1.86
CA PRO A 111 -19.68 19.42 0.92
C PRO A 111 -21.14 19.72 0.59
N ARG A 112 -21.91 20.25 1.55
CA ARG A 112 -23.31 20.62 1.35
C ARG A 112 -23.46 21.78 0.35
N ASP A 113 -22.57 22.75 0.42
CA ASP A 113 -22.60 23.91 -0.48
C ASP A 113 -22.22 23.51 -1.90
N LEU A 114 -21.24 22.62 -2.05
CA LEU A 114 -20.86 22.06 -3.35
C LEU A 114 -22.01 21.29 -4.00
N VAL A 115 -22.75 20.48 -3.23
CA VAL A 115 -23.92 19.75 -3.73
C VAL A 115 -25.07 20.70 -4.05
N ALA A 116 -25.32 21.70 -3.21
CA ALA A 116 -26.38 22.68 -3.43
C ALA A 116 -26.12 23.57 -4.66
N ALA A 117 -24.86 23.90 -4.94
CA ALA A 117 -24.44 24.68 -6.10
C ALA A 117 -24.36 23.86 -7.39
N TRP A 118 -24.44 22.52 -7.32
CA TRP A 118 -24.32 21.66 -8.49
C TRP A 118 -25.63 21.60 -9.29
N ASP A 119 -25.59 22.15 -10.50
CA ASP A 119 -26.74 22.27 -11.42
C ASP A 119 -27.07 20.99 -12.21
N GLY A 120 -26.30 19.91 -12.02
CA GLY A 120 -26.49 18.63 -12.70
C GLY A 120 -26.09 18.60 -14.19
N ARG A 121 -25.60 19.70 -14.78
CA ARG A 121 -25.30 19.77 -16.24
C ARG A 121 -24.06 18.97 -16.63
N ARG A 122 -23.14 18.76 -15.68
CA ARG A 122 -21.96 17.91 -15.80
C ARG A 122 -21.91 16.94 -14.61
N PRO A 123 -21.24 15.78 -14.73
CA PRO A 123 -21.05 14.88 -13.59
C PRO A 123 -20.43 15.61 -12.40
N PHE A 124 -20.90 15.33 -11.17
CA PHE A 124 -20.47 16.02 -9.96
C PHE A 124 -18.93 16.07 -9.82
N ALA A 125 -18.26 14.93 -9.99
CA ALA A 125 -16.80 14.84 -9.88
C ALA A 125 -16.07 15.78 -10.86
N ALA A 126 -16.61 15.97 -12.06
CA ALA A 126 -16.06 16.93 -13.01
C ALA A 126 -16.30 18.36 -12.52
N ALA A 127 -17.45 18.67 -11.93
CA ALA A 127 -17.77 20.02 -11.44
C ALA A 127 -16.86 20.46 -10.29
N VAL A 128 -16.38 19.53 -9.47
CA VAL A 128 -15.68 19.84 -8.21
C VAL A 128 -14.20 19.42 -8.17
N SER A 129 -13.69 18.80 -9.23
CA SER A 129 -12.29 18.35 -9.30
C SER A 129 -11.76 18.38 -10.74
N PRO A 130 -10.51 18.81 -10.96
CA PRO A 130 -9.89 18.79 -12.28
C PRO A 130 -9.45 17.39 -12.72
N GLN A 131 -9.40 16.42 -11.80
CA GLN A 131 -8.73 15.14 -12.04
C GLN A 131 -9.42 14.29 -13.12
N GLY A 132 -10.75 14.34 -13.23
CA GLY A 132 -11.46 13.64 -14.30
C GLY A 132 -11.03 14.11 -15.69
N ALA A 133 -10.88 15.42 -15.88
CA ALA A 133 -10.45 15.98 -17.17
C ALA A 133 -8.99 15.60 -17.51
N ALA A 134 -8.11 15.50 -16.51
CA ALA A 134 -6.75 15.02 -16.72
C ALA A 134 -6.73 13.54 -17.14
N CYS A 135 -7.57 12.69 -16.53
CA CYS A 135 -7.74 11.30 -16.93
C CYS A 135 -8.29 11.16 -18.35
N ASP A 136 -9.30 11.94 -18.72
CA ASP A 136 -9.89 11.90 -20.07
C ASP A 136 -8.92 12.33 -21.18
N ALA A 137 -7.88 13.09 -20.82
CA ALA A 137 -6.81 13.51 -21.74
C ALA A 137 -5.56 12.61 -21.68
N ASP A 138 -5.64 11.45 -21.01
CA ASP A 138 -4.52 10.51 -20.79
C ASP A 138 -3.27 11.16 -20.18
N LEU A 139 -3.44 12.16 -19.32
CA LEU A 139 -2.34 12.88 -18.67
C LEU A 139 -1.90 12.19 -17.38
N ALA A 140 -0.58 12.16 -17.16
CA ALA A 140 0.00 11.69 -15.90
C ALA A 140 -0.32 12.65 -14.73
N PRO A 141 -0.45 12.15 -13.48
CA PRO A 141 -0.74 12.99 -12.30
C PRO A 141 0.46 13.83 -11.84
N ARG A 142 1.64 13.64 -12.43
CA ARG A 142 2.90 14.30 -12.06
C ARG A 142 3.73 14.63 -13.29
N GLN A 143 4.65 15.58 -13.12
CA GLN A 143 5.64 15.93 -14.13
C GLN A 143 6.94 15.17 -13.89
N ARG A 144 7.73 14.94 -14.96
CA ARG A 144 8.98 14.17 -14.91
C ARG A 144 9.99 14.70 -13.88
N ALA A 145 10.08 16.02 -13.70
CA ALA A 145 11.04 16.65 -12.79
C ALA A 145 10.57 16.73 -11.33
N MET A 146 9.33 16.32 -11.02
CA MET A 146 8.85 16.31 -9.64
C MET A 146 9.62 15.26 -8.81
N PRO A 147 9.88 15.50 -7.52
CA PRO A 147 10.46 14.51 -6.63
C PRO A 147 9.60 13.23 -6.53
N ASP A 148 10.21 12.16 -6.02
CA ASP A 148 9.49 10.92 -5.70
C ASP A 148 8.29 11.18 -4.82
N TYR A 149 7.20 10.48 -5.13
CA TYR A 149 5.91 10.54 -4.44
C TYR A 149 5.19 11.89 -4.51
N ALA A 150 5.74 12.91 -5.17
CA ALA A 150 5.10 14.19 -5.42
C ALA A 150 4.24 14.17 -6.70
N GLY A 151 3.14 14.90 -6.71
CA GLY A 151 2.25 14.99 -7.87
C GLY A 151 1.50 16.31 -7.94
N ALA A 152 1.15 16.71 -9.17
CA ALA A 152 0.24 17.82 -9.43
C ALA A 152 -1.21 17.47 -9.05
N LEU A 153 -1.56 16.19 -9.18
CA LEU A 153 -2.82 15.60 -8.74
C LEU A 153 -2.51 14.43 -7.79
N ASN A 154 -3.45 14.11 -6.89
CA ASN A 154 -3.31 12.97 -5.98
C ASN A 154 -3.38 11.66 -6.77
N TYR A 155 -2.52 10.68 -6.46
CA TYR A 155 -2.47 9.42 -7.19
C TYR A 155 -2.07 8.24 -6.32
N ALA A 156 -2.32 7.06 -6.85
CA ALA A 156 -1.94 5.74 -6.37
C ALA A 156 -1.36 4.93 -7.53
N TYR A 157 -1.38 3.60 -7.43
CA TYR A 157 -0.75 2.71 -8.40
C TYR A 157 -1.64 1.53 -8.79
N HIS A 158 -1.57 1.13 -10.06
CA HIS A 158 -1.79 -0.25 -10.49
C HIS A 158 -0.45 -0.96 -10.54
N LEU A 159 -0.37 -2.23 -10.13
CA LEU A 159 0.89 -2.98 -10.03
C LEU A 159 0.69 -4.48 -10.17
N ASP A 160 1.78 -5.20 -10.45
CA ASP A 160 1.87 -6.65 -10.29
C ASP A 160 2.20 -7.01 -8.82
N ALA A 161 1.28 -7.70 -8.15
CA ALA A 161 1.40 -8.02 -6.73
C ALA A 161 2.55 -9.00 -6.43
N GLY A 162 2.84 -9.93 -7.34
CA GLY A 162 3.93 -10.89 -7.19
C GLY A 162 5.29 -10.22 -7.29
N LYS A 163 5.47 -9.36 -8.30
CA LYS A 163 6.67 -8.53 -8.45
C LYS A 163 6.84 -7.58 -7.27
N PHE A 164 5.75 -7.01 -6.77
CA PHE A 164 5.79 -6.12 -5.62
C PHE A 164 6.21 -6.86 -4.33
N ALA A 165 5.64 -8.04 -4.06
CA ALA A 165 6.08 -8.88 -2.96
C ALA A 165 7.59 -9.23 -3.05
N ALA A 166 8.07 -9.58 -4.24
CA ALA A 166 9.49 -9.88 -4.47
C ALA A 166 10.41 -8.65 -4.26
N LEU A 167 9.96 -7.46 -4.67
CA LEU A 167 10.68 -6.20 -4.42
C LEU A 167 10.75 -5.92 -2.91
N LEU A 168 9.63 -6.03 -2.21
CA LEU A 168 9.58 -5.82 -0.75
C LEU A 168 10.44 -6.85 -0.02
N ALA A 169 10.44 -8.11 -0.44
CA ALA A 169 11.29 -9.16 0.13
C ALA A 169 12.78 -8.80 0.02
N ARG A 170 13.21 -8.43 -1.20
CA ARG A 170 14.59 -8.00 -1.45
C ARG A 170 14.97 -6.77 -0.62
N HIS A 171 14.13 -5.74 -0.62
CA HIS A 171 14.37 -4.51 0.13
C HIS A 171 14.39 -4.75 1.64
N GLY A 172 13.44 -5.53 2.14
CA GLY A 172 13.30 -5.87 3.54
C GLY A 172 14.53 -6.61 4.09
N VAL A 173 15.03 -7.60 3.34
CA VAL A 173 16.23 -8.34 3.73
C VAL A 173 17.49 -7.50 3.59
N ALA A 174 17.69 -6.87 2.42
CA ALA A 174 18.96 -6.20 2.10
C ALA A 174 19.14 -4.85 2.80
N THR A 175 18.06 -4.12 3.03
CA THR A 175 18.09 -2.74 3.52
C THR A 175 17.59 -2.63 4.96
N LEU A 176 16.53 -3.37 5.31
CA LEU A 176 15.87 -3.25 6.61
C LEU A 176 16.28 -4.35 7.61
N GLY A 177 17.13 -5.31 7.19
CA GLY A 177 17.66 -6.35 8.07
C GLY A 177 16.64 -7.39 8.53
N ILE A 178 15.53 -7.56 7.80
CA ILE A 178 14.51 -8.57 8.13
C ILE A 178 15.11 -9.97 7.94
N ARG A 179 14.96 -10.81 8.96
CA ARG A 179 15.33 -12.23 8.87
C ARG A 179 14.26 -12.97 8.08
N HIS A 180 14.63 -13.54 6.94
CA HIS A 180 13.72 -14.33 6.11
C HIS A 180 13.96 -15.82 6.34
N VAL A 181 12.93 -16.52 6.82
CA VAL A 181 12.90 -17.98 6.97
C VAL A 181 11.98 -18.54 5.89
N ARG A 182 12.51 -19.41 5.04
CA ARG A 182 11.73 -20.09 3.99
C ARG A 182 11.38 -21.50 4.44
N ASP A 183 10.23 -21.65 5.07
CA ASP A 183 9.80 -22.92 5.65
C ASP A 183 8.29 -22.96 5.94
N HIS A 184 7.77 -24.14 6.27
CA HIS A 184 6.39 -24.35 6.65
C HIS A 184 6.23 -24.26 8.17
N VAL A 185 5.23 -23.55 8.67
CA VAL A 185 4.91 -23.61 10.10
C VAL A 185 4.15 -24.90 10.39
N VAL A 186 4.70 -25.75 11.27
CA VAL A 186 4.14 -27.07 11.61
C VAL A 186 3.44 -27.10 12.97
N ALA A 187 3.78 -26.18 13.88
CA ALA A 187 3.12 -26.05 15.17
C ALA A 187 3.15 -24.60 15.71
N VAL A 188 2.23 -24.31 16.61
CA VAL A 188 2.14 -23.03 17.33
C VAL A 188 2.21 -23.32 18.82
N ALA A 189 3.24 -22.81 19.50
CA ALA A 189 3.38 -22.94 20.93
C ALA A 189 2.64 -21.80 21.63
N GLN A 190 1.88 -22.13 22.68
CA GLN A 190 1.10 -21.17 23.46
C GLN A 190 1.50 -21.19 24.92
N SER A 191 1.38 -20.05 25.59
CA SER A 191 1.44 -19.97 27.06
C SER A 191 0.15 -20.51 27.69
N ASP A 192 0.16 -20.70 29.00
CA ASP A 192 -1.02 -21.14 29.78
C ASP A 192 -2.24 -20.22 29.59
N ASP A 193 -2.02 -18.92 29.34
CA ASP A 193 -3.07 -17.92 29.10
C ASP A 193 -3.56 -17.90 27.64
N GLY A 194 -3.01 -18.76 26.76
CA GLY A 194 -3.40 -18.87 25.35
C GLY A 194 -2.64 -17.97 24.36
N ASP A 195 -1.80 -17.06 24.85
CA ASP A 195 -0.93 -16.23 23.99
C ASP A 195 0.05 -17.10 23.19
N VAL A 196 0.32 -16.74 21.93
CA VAL A 196 1.37 -17.38 21.12
C VAL A 196 2.75 -16.97 21.64
N VAL A 197 3.60 -17.96 21.92
CA VAL A 197 4.98 -17.74 22.39
C VAL A 197 6.03 -18.10 21.34
N ALA A 198 5.73 -19.01 20.43
CA ALA A 198 6.60 -19.39 19.31
C ALA A 198 5.82 -20.06 18.17
N VAL A 199 6.44 -20.09 17.00
CA VAL A 199 6.05 -20.97 15.90
C VAL A 199 7.20 -21.93 15.62
N GLU A 200 6.86 -23.18 15.32
CA GLU A 200 7.82 -24.20 14.91
C GLU A 200 7.73 -24.35 13.40
N THR A 201 8.90 -24.36 12.75
CA THR A 201 9.06 -24.53 11.31
C THR A 201 9.84 -25.79 11.02
#